data_AF-A0AA38HT96-F1
#
_entry.id   AF-A0AA38HT96-F1
#
_cell.length_a   1.000
_cell.length_b   1.000
_cell.length_c   1.000
_cell.angle_alpha   90.00
_cell.angle_beta   90.00
_cell.angle_gamma   90.00
#
_symmetry.space_group_name_H-M   'P 1'
#
loop_
_entity.id
_entity.type
_entity.pdbx_description
1 polymer ?
#
loop_
_entity_poly.entity_id
_entity_poly.type
_entity_poly.pdbx_seq_one_letter_code
_entity_poly.pdbx_strand_id
1 'polypeptide(L)'
;MNVFSEYFDSLQGDVLLRHLNKISIIGDDPFTMQDLKRSIESFSSVNDVDIHNYSVNKTSFYTRQELKATKSLDSFQWFLSSWLKDIKAKVVNKRCVVVGLVRN
;
A
#
# COMPACT_ATOMS: atom_id res chain seq x y z
N MET A 1 -6.48 -23.26 -2.92
CA MET A 1 -5.04 -23.05 -2.63
C MET A 1 -4.75 -21.58 -2.92
N ASN A 2 -4.22 -20.82 -1.95
CA ASN A 2 -3.78 -19.45 -2.24
C ASN A 2 -2.56 -19.52 -3.15
N VAL A 3 -2.61 -18.81 -4.27
CA VAL A 3 -1.48 -18.68 -5.21
C VAL A 3 -0.66 -17.49 -4.72
N PHE A 4 0.58 -17.76 -4.30
CA PHE A 4 1.53 -16.72 -3.92
C PHE A 4 2.30 -16.21 -5.13
N SER A 5 2.71 -14.95 -5.09
CA SER A 5 3.50 -14.30 -6.14
C SER A 5 4.98 -14.69 -6.10
N GLU A 6 5.69 -14.51 -7.21
CA GLU A 6 7.17 -14.62 -7.22
C GLU A 6 7.84 -13.66 -6.23
N TYR A 7 7.21 -12.50 -5.99
CA TYR A 7 7.67 -11.57 -4.96
C TYR A 7 7.62 -12.21 -3.57
N PHE A 8 6.53 -12.91 -3.24
CA PHE A 8 6.41 -13.62 -1.97
C PHE A 8 7.54 -14.63 -1.77
N ASP A 9 7.86 -15.41 -2.80
CA ASP A 9 8.92 -16.43 -2.75
C ASP A 9 10.32 -15.82 -2.57
N SER A 10 10.52 -14.57 -2.99
CA SER A 10 11.78 -13.84 -2.80
C SER A 10 11.99 -13.32 -1.38
N LEU A 11 10.95 -13.28 -0.54
CA LEU A 11 11.01 -12.69 0.81
C LEU A 11 11.61 -13.68 1.83
N GLN A 12 12.36 -13.13 2.78
CA GLN A 12 12.98 -13.90 3.87
C GLN A 12 12.82 -13.21 5.22
N GLY A 13 12.99 -13.98 6.29
CA GLY A 13 13.05 -13.49 7.66
C GLY A 13 11.78 -12.75 8.11
N ASP A 14 11.99 -11.61 8.78
CA ASP A 14 10.93 -10.78 9.36
C ASP A 14 10.07 -10.06 8.30
N VAL A 15 10.59 -9.88 7.09
CA VAL A 15 9.85 -9.30 5.96
C VAL A 15 8.78 -10.29 5.47
N LEU A 16 9.15 -11.56 5.31
CA LEU A 16 8.23 -12.64 4.94
C LEU A 16 7.10 -12.76 5.98
N LEU A 17 7.42 -12.78 7.27
CA LEU A 17 6.43 -12.85 8.35
C LEU A 17 5.45 -11.67 8.32
N ARG A 18 5.95 -10.45 8.08
CA ARG A 18 5.10 -9.26 7.97
C ARG A 18 4.23 -9.29 6.72
N HIS A 19 4.74 -9.82 5.61
CA HIS A 19 3.97 -10.00 4.39
C HIS A 19 2.86 -11.04 4.59
N LEU A 20 3.17 -12.19 5.19
CA LEU A 20 2.19 -13.22 5.57
C LEU A 20 1.08 -12.66 6.46
N ASN A 21 1.41 -11.84 7.46
CA ASN A 21 0.41 -11.18 8.29
C ASN A 21 -0.52 -10.27 7.47
N LYS A 22 0.02 -9.54 6.47
CA LYS A 22 -0.81 -8.72 5.58
C LYS A 22 -1.74 -9.58 4.72
N ILE A 23 -1.23 -10.67 4.15
CA ILE A 23 -2.05 -11.62 3.38
C ILE A 23 -3.14 -12.21 4.28
N SER A 24 -2.84 -12.58 5.52
CA SER A 24 -3.84 -13.10 6.46
C SER A 24 -4.94 -12.10 6.78
N ILE A 25 -4.62 -10.80 6.81
CA ILE A 25 -5.61 -9.74 7.01
C ILE A 25 -6.43 -9.57 5.73
N ILE A 26 -5.83 -9.49 4.56
CA ILE A 26 -6.56 -9.20 3.33
C ILE A 26 -7.38 -10.43 2.87
N GLY A 27 -6.80 -11.61 3.01
CA GLY A 27 -7.29 -12.91 2.54
C GLY A 27 -6.62 -13.41 1.27
N ASP A 28 -5.85 -12.54 0.59
CA ASP A 28 -5.27 -12.82 -0.73
C ASP A 28 -3.93 -12.08 -0.91
N ASP A 29 -3.07 -12.56 -1.80
CA ASP A 29 -1.78 -11.92 -2.12
C ASP A 29 -2.02 -10.71 -3.06
N PRO A 30 -1.67 -9.47 -2.64
CA PRO A 30 -1.86 -8.28 -3.47
C PRO A 30 -1.22 -8.35 -4.86
N PHE A 31 -0.15 -9.13 -5.03
CA PHE A 31 0.59 -9.22 -6.30
C PHE A 31 -0.01 -10.22 -7.28
N THR A 32 -0.90 -11.12 -6.83
CA THR A 32 -1.61 -12.07 -7.70
C THR A 32 -3.06 -11.63 -8.00
N MET A 33 -3.52 -10.54 -7.38
CA MET A 33 -4.89 -10.05 -7.55
C MET A 33 -5.23 -9.66 -8.99
N GLN A 34 -6.28 -10.27 -9.50
CA GLN A 34 -6.92 -9.90 -10.76
C GLN A 34 -8.19 -9.06 -10.53
N ASP A 35 -8.75 -8.51 -11.60
CA ASP A 35 -10.00 -7.72 -11.62
C ASP A 35 -9.97 -6.41 -10.81
N LEU A 36 -8.79 -5.82 -10.67
CA LEU A 36 -8.61 -4.49 -10.11
C LEU A 36 -9.30 -3.45 -11.01
N LYS A 37 -10.24 -2.67 -10.46
CA LYS A 37 -10.99 -1.64 -11.21
C LYS A 37 -10.62 -0.25 -10.71
N ARG A 38 -10.70 0.75 -11.59
CA ARG A 38 -10.60 2.14 -11.17
C ARG A 38 -11.86 2.50 -10.40
N SER A 39 -11.78 2.63 -9.08
CA SER A 39 -12.91 3.00 -8.23
C SER A 39 -12.43 3.98 -7.16
N ILE A 40 -12.56 5.28 -7.47
CA ILE A 40 -12.27 6.36 -6.53
C ILE A 40 -13.24 6.31 -5.34
N GLU A 41 -14.49 5.89 -5.59
CA GLU A 41 -15.52 5.70 -4.57
C GLU A 41 -15.17 4.60 -3.55
N SER A 42 -14.30 3.67 -3.91
CA SER A 42 -13.80 2.64 -2.99
C SER A 42 -12.69 3.14 -2.07
N PHE A 43 -12.12 4.32 -2.32
CA PHE A 43 -11.09 4.87 -1.45
C PHE A 43 -11.69 5.38 -0.15
N SER A 44 -10.96 5.17 0.94
CA SER A 44 -11.29 5.77 2.23
C SER A 44 -11.33 7.29 2.08
N SER A 45 -12.36 7.92 2.65
CA SER A 45 -12.37 9.37 2.83
C SER A 45 -11.24 9.72 3.80
N VAL A 46 -10.19 10.34 3.27
CA VAL A 46 -9.04 10.83 4.02
C VAL A 46 -8.98 12.32 3.79
N ASN A 47 -8.89 13.11 4.86
CA ASN A 47 -8.77 14.56 4.75
C ASN A 47 -7.29 15.00 4.93
N ASP A 48 -7.02 16.28 4.66
CA ASP A 48 -5.67 16.84 4.75
C ASP A 48 -5.08 16.75 6.18
N VAL A 49 -5.94 16.83 7.21
CA VAL A 49 -5.52 16.71 8.62
C VAL A 49 -5.04 15.29 8.93
N ASP A 50 -5.71 14.27 8.38
CA ASP A 50 -5.32 12.88 8.52
C ASP A 50 -3.95 12.61 7.88
N ILE A 51 -3.73 13.17 6.69
CA ILE A 51 -2.46 13.07 5.96
C ILE A 51 -1.34 13.75 6.75
N HIS A 52 -1.57 14.98 7.24
CA HIS A 52 -0.60 15.70 8.07
C HIS A 52 -0.26 14.92 9.34
N ASN A 53 -1.28 14.45 10.07
CA ASN A 53 -1.11 13.70 11.31
C ASN A 53 -0.33 12.39 11.09
N TYR A 54 -0.63 11.66 10.02
CA TYR A 54 0.09 10.44 9.69
C TYR A 54 1.56 10.71 9.35
N SER A 55 1.82 11.79 8.60
CA SER A 55 3.14 12.08 8.04
C SER A 55 4.09 12.70 9.05
N VAL A 56 3.58 13.62 9.87
CA VAL A 56 4.38 14.47 10.78
C VAL A 56 4.31 13.95 12.23
N ASN A 57 3.09 13.77 12.75
CA ASN A 57 2.85 13.58 14.18
C ASN A 57 2.97 12.13 14.66
N LYS A 58 2.95 11.15 13.76
CA LYS A 58 3.21 9.76 14.13
C LYS A 58 4.71 9.46 14.08
N THR A 59 5.11 8.45 14.84
CA THR A 59 6.49 7.92 14.84
C THR A 59 6.66 6.78 13.84
N SER A 60 7.83 6.73 13.22
CA SER A 60 8.24 5.63 12.35
C SER A 60 8.41 4.36 13.18
N PHE A 61 7.86 3.25 12.70
CA PHE A 61 8.01 1.96 13.38
C PHE A 61 9.48 1.48 13.35
N TYR A 62 10.25 1.87 12.33
CA TYR A 62 11.62 1.43 12.14
C TYR A 62 12.63 2.31 12.87
N THR A 63 12.51 3.64 12.75
CA THR A 63 13.49 4.56 13.32
C THR A 63 13.08 5.06 14.71
N ARG A 64 11.82 4.87 15.11
CA ARG A 64 11.21 5.41 16.35
C ARG A 64 11.27 6.93 16.48
N GLN A 65 11.64 7.63 15.42
CA GLN A 65 11.65 9.09 15.35
C GLN A 65 10.28 9.60 14.86
N GLU A 66 9.99 10.86 15.17
CA GLU A 66 8.89 11.64 14.59
C GLU A 66 9.04 11.77 13.06
N LEU A 67 8.09 12.40 12.38
CA LEU A 67 8.04 12.47 10.92
C LEU A 67 8.00 11.08 10.27
N LYS A 68 7.06 10.23 10.74
CA LYS A 68 6.92 8.83 10.33
C LYS A 68 7.07 8.58 8.83
N ALA A 69 6.56 9.48 8.00
CA ALA A 69 6.40 9.25 6.57
C ALA A 69 7.02 10.34 5.70
N THR A 70 8.18 10.90 6.07
CA THR A 70 8.93 11.83 5.20
C THR A 70 9.13 11.28 3.79
N LYS A 71 9.50 10.00 3.66
CA LYS A 71 9.63 9.33 2.35
C LYS A 71 8.32 9.25 1.55
N SER A 72 7.18 9.27 2.20
CA SER A 72 5.88 9.34 1.51
C SER A 72 5.65 10.72 0.89
N LEU A 73 6.20 11.77 1.50
CA LEU A 73 6.25 13.10 0.90
C LEU A 73 7.17 13.11 -0.34
N ASP A 74 8.32 12.44 -0.28
CA ASP A 74 9.18 12.25 -1.45
C ASP A 74 8.45 11.46 -2.56
N SER A 75 7.65 10.47 -2.17
CA SER A 75 6.85 9.68 -3.12
C SER A 75 5.74 10.52 -3.80
N PHE A 76 5.27 11.61 -3.16
CA PHE A 76 4.36 12.55 -3.79
C PHE A 76 5.01 13.26 -4.99
N GLN A 77 6.33 13.43 -4.99
CA GLN A 77 7.05 13.96 -6.15
C GLN A 77 6.93 13.01 -7.36
N TRP A 78 6.83 11.69 -7.15
CA TRP A 78 6.57 10.73 -8.23
C TRP A 78 5.16 10.88 -8.81
N PHE A 79 4.18 11.23 -7.98
CA PHE A 79 2.84 11.59 -8.45
C PHE A 79 2.89 12.86 -9.32
N LEU A 80 3.53 13.92 -8.84
CA LEU A 80 3.69 15.18 -9.59
C LEU A 80 4.45 14.97 -10.91
N SER A 81 5.44 14.08 -10.89
CA SER A 81 6.26 13.72 -12.05
C SER A 81 5.55 12.78 -13.03
N SER A 82 4.24 12.54 -12.84
CA SER A 82 3.41 11.66 -13.69
C SER A 82 3.96 10.24 -13.83
N TRP A 83 4.67 9.75 -12.81
CA TRP A 83 5.18 8.37 -12.78
C TRP A 83 4.04 7.37 -12.59
N LEU A 84 3.00 7.78 -11.88
CA LEU A 84 1.80 6.99 -11.68
C LEU A 84 0.98 6.93 -12.98
N LYS A 85 0.82 5.73 -13.53
CA LYS A 85 0.04 5.48 -14.75
C LYS A 85 -1.45 5.38 -14.45
N ASP A 86 -1.80 4.64 -13.41
CA ASP A 86 -3.20 4.39 -13.03
C ASP A 86 -3.31 3.96 -11.57
N ILE A 87 -4.49 4.13 -10.97
CA ILE A 87 -4.79 3.63 -9.63
C ILE A 87 -6.03 2.75 -9.72
N LYS A 88 -5.89 1.53 -9.21
CA LYS A 88 -6.97 0.57 -9.18
C LYS A 88 -7.23 0.09 -7.76
N ALA A 89 -8.45 -0.35 -7.52
CA ALA A 89 -8.92 -0.82 -6.23
C ALA A 89 -9.69 -2.14 -6.38
N LYS A 90 -9.68 -2.93 -5.31
CA LYS A 90 -10.52 -4.12 -5.15
C LYS A 90 -10.95 -4.24 -3.70
N VAL A 91 -12.24 -4.51 -3.48
CA VAL A 91 -12.75 -4.82 -2.15
C VAL A 91 -12.63 -6.31 -1.90
N VAL A 92 -11.92 -6.69 -0.85
CA VAL A 92 -11.74 -8.08 -0.40
C VAL A 92 -12.07 -8.13 1.08
N ASN A 93 -12.97 -9.01 1.51
CA ASN A 93 -13.35 -9.17 2.92
C ASN A 93 -13.71 -7.85 3.64
N LYS A 94 -14.50 -6.98 2.98
CA LYS A 94 -14.88 -5.63 3.46
C LYS A 94 -13.72 -4.64 3.62
N ARG A 95 -12.53 -4.96 3.11
CA ARG A 95 -11.35 -4.09 3.10
C ARG A 95 -11.07 -3.64 1.67
N CYS A 96 -10.71 -2.38 1.49
CA CYS A 96 -10.28 -1.85 0.19
C CYS A 96 -8.77 -2.04 0.02
N VAL A 97 -8.38 -2.79 -1.01
CA VAL A 97 -6.99 -2.93 -1.45
C VAL A 97 -6.79 -1.96 -2.62
N VAL A 98 -5.78 -1.10 -2.52
CA VAL A 98 -5.44 -0.11 -3.54
C VAL A 98 -4.09 -0.45 -4.15
N VAL A 99 -4.03 -0.50 -5.47
CA VAL A 99 -2.81 -0.81 -6.25
C VAL A 99 -2.53 0.35 -7.20
N GLY A 100 -1.34 0.93 -7.06
CA GLY A 100 -0.83 1.95 -7.99
C GLY A 100 -0.01 1.31 -9.10
N LEU A 101 -0.40 1.53 -10.35
CA LEU A 101 0.39 1.14 -11.52
C LEU A 101 1.37 2.25 -11.84
N VAL A 102 2.65 1.90 -11.91
CA VAL A 102 3.74 2.82 -12.26
C VAL A 102 4.11 2.66 -13.74
N ARG A 103 4.70 3.70 -14.34
CA ARG A 103 5.35 3.58 -15.65
C ARG A 103 6.56 2.67 -15.50
N ASN A 104 6.67 1.69 -16.40
CA ASN A 104 7.87 0.86 -16.59
C ASN A 104 8.97 1.66 -17.26
#